data_AF-A0A087C1Y5-F1
#
_entry.id   AF-A0A087C1Y5-F1
#
_cell.length_a   1.000
_cell.length_b   1.000
_cell.length_c   1.000
_cell.angle_alpha   90.00
_cell.angle_beta   90.00
_cell.angle_gamma   90.00
#
_symmetry.space_group_name_H-M   'P 1'
#
loop_
_entity.id
_entity.type
_entity.pdbx_description
1 polymer ?
#
loop_
_entity_poly.entity_id
_entity_poly.type
_entity_poly.pdbx_seq_one_letter_code
_entity_poly.pdbx_strand_id
1 'polypeptide(L)' 'MSLRSMLWALNDAPTGKDATAKVILIALGDYANPDGTGAYPSLATLSRIAEVSRRTVQYKLRLLERLGAIHHGD' A
#
# COMPACT_ATOMS: atom_id res chain seq x y z
N MET A 1 12.49 -2.70 6.52
CA MET A 1 11.63 -1.51 6.75
C MET A 1 12.28 -0.52 7.71
N SER A 2 12.17 0.78 7.43
CA SER A 2 12.53 1.85 8.37
C SER A 2 11.27 2.40 9.04
N LEU A 3 11.33 2.72 10.34
CA LEU A 3 10.24 3.37 11.08
C LEU A 3 9.73 4.64 10.38
N ARG A 4 10.61 5.38 9.69
CA ARG A 4 10.24 6.58 8.92
C ARG A 4 9.26 6.29 7.79
N SER A 5 9.43 5.18 7.07
CA SER A 5 8.54 4.80 5.96
C SER A 5 7.13 4.50 6.46
N MET A 6 7.02 3.84 7.61
CA MET A 6 5.73 3.56 8.26
C MET A 6 5.07 4.84 8.78
N LEU A 7 5.86 5.76 9.35
CA LEU A 7 5.38 7.05 9.83
C LEU A 7 4.82 7.92 8.69
N TRP A 8 5.50 7.95 7.54
CA TRP A 8 5.02 8.64 6.34
C TRP A 8 3.68 8.05 5.85
N ALA A 9 3.59 6.72 5.74
CA ALA A 9 2.36 6.05 5.30
C ALA A 9 1.15 6.35 6.23
N LEU A 10 1.42 6.50 7.53
CA LEU A 10 0.40 6.81 8.52
C LEU A 10 -0.04 8.27 8.50
N ASN A 11 0.90 9.21 8.39
CA ASN A 11 0.63 10.64 8.60
C ASN A 11 0.46 11.44 7.32
N ASP A 12 1.27 11.17 6.30
CA ASP A 12 1.47 12.09 5.17
C ASP A 12 1.02 11.52 3.83
N ALA A 13 0.99 10.18 3.68
CA ALA A 13 0.75 9.57 2.39
C ALA A 13 -0.66 9.87 1.83
N PRO A 14 -0.78 10.15 0.52
CA PRO A 14 -2.06 10.46 -0.08
C PRO A 14 -2.89 9.19 -0.27
N THR A 15 -3.77 8.90 0.70
CA THR A 15 -4.69 7.74 0.65
C THR A 15 -6.14 8.12 0.38
N GLY A 16 -6.41 9.40 0.08
CA GLY A 16 -7.77 9.88 -0.20
C GLY A 16 -8.72 9.80 1.00
N LYS A 17 -8.18 9.80 2.23
CA LYS A 17 -8.92 9.55 3.49
C LYS A 17 -9.57 8.16 3.55
N ASP A 18 -9.08 7.20 2.76
CA ASP A 18 -9.56 5.82 2.77
C ASP A 18 -8.70 4.96 3.71
N ALA A 19 -9.32 4.41 4.74
CA ALA A 19 -8.64 3.61 5.76
C ALA A 19 -8.09 2.29 5.18
N THR A 20 -8.83 1.63 4.28
CA THR A 20 -8.37 0.39 3.64
C THR A 20 -7.18 0.66 2.73
N ALA A 21 -7.21 1.75 1.96
CA ALA A 21 -6.06 2.15 1.15
C ALA A 21 -4.82 2.43 2.01
N LYS A 22 -5.00 3.05 3.19
CA LYS A 22 -3.90 3.26 4.14
C LYS A 22 -3.31 1.95 4.67
N VAL A 23 -4.14 0.99 5.06
CA VAL A 23 -3.66 -0.34 5.49
C VAL A 23 -2.91 -1.06 4.36
N ILE A 24 -3.43 -1.01 3.13
CA ILE A 24 -2.76 -1.59 1.97
C ILE A 24 -1.41 -0.92 1.69
N LEU A 25 -1.32 0.41 1.83
CA LEU A 25 -0.07 1.14 1.63
C LEU A 25 0.98 0.78 2.68
N ILE A 26 0.57 0.67 3.95
CA ILE A 26 1.47 0.21 5.03
C ILE A 26 1.94 -1.21 4.75
N ALA A 27 1.02 -2.09 4.35
CA ALA A 27 1.35 -3.47 4.00
C ALA A 27 2.34 -3.52 2.83
N LEU A 28 2.14 -2.75 1.75
CA LEU A 28 3.10 -2.63 0.64
C LEU A 28 4.47 -2.16 1.13
N GLY A 29 4.47 -1.18 2.04
CA GLY A 29 5.65 -0.72 2.75
C GLY A 29 6.45 -1.89 3.30
N ASP A 30 5.85 -2.79 4.08
CA ASP A 30 6.56 -3.92 4.70
C ASP A 30 7.32 -4.85 3.73
N TYR A 31 6.89 -4.93 2.47
CA TYR A 31 7.55 -5.73 1.43
C TYR A 31 8.50 -4.92 0.54
N ALA A 32 8.52 -3.59 0.67
CA ALA A 32 9.42 -2.74 -0.12
C ALA A 32 10.86 -2.80 0.39
N ASN A 33 11.81 -2.53 -0.51
CA ASN A 33 13.20 -2.27 -0.18
C ASN A 33 13.34 -0.92 0.57
N PRO A 34 14.50 -0.66 1.21
CA PRO A 34 14.75 0.60 1.91
C PRO A 34 14.64 1.86 1.03
N ASP A 35 14.79 1.71 -0.30
CA ASP A 35 14.62 2.77 -1.29
C ASP A 35 13.15 2.97 -1.72
N GLY A 36 12.20 2.20 -1.17
CA GLY A 36 10.78 2.28 -1.47
C GLY A 36 10.34 1.46 -2.70
N THR A 37 11.24 0.68 -3.31
CA THR A 37 10.94 -0.13 -4.51
C THR A 37 10.70 -1.61 -4.17
N GLY A 38 10.35 -2.42 -5.16
CA GLY A 38 10.40 -3.88 -5.02
C GLY A 38 9.33 -4.51 -4.11
N ALA A 39 8.18 -3.85 -3.92
CA ALA A 39 7.07 -4.40 -3.14
C ALA A 39 6.22 -5.36 -3.99
N TYR A 40 6.36 -6.67 -3.78
CA TYR A 40 5.63 -7.70 -4.53
C TYR A 40 4.73 -8.63 -3.69
N PRO A 41 3.89 -8.14 -2.77
CA PRO A 41 2.93 -9.00 -2.08
C PRO A 41 1.80 -9.44 -3.03
N SER A 42 1.34 -10.69 -2.88
CA SER A 42 0.19 -11.17 -3.64
C SER A 42 -1.12 -10.45 -3.24
N LEU A 43 -2.09 -10.40 -4.16
CA LEU A 43 -3.44 -9.89 -3.83
C LEU A 43 -4.09 -10.66 -2.67
N ALA A 44 -3.82 -11.96 -2.54
CA ALA A 44 -4.33 -12.78 -1.44
C ALA A 44 -3.70 -12.36 -0.09
N THR A 45 -2.40 -12.07 -0.09
CA THR A 45 -1.68 -11.55 1.07
C THR A 45 -2.27 -10.21 1.53
N LEU A 46 -2.44 -9.27 0.60
CA LEU A 46 -3.03 -7.96 0.89
C LEU A 46 -4.49 -8.07 1.35
N SER A 47 -5.27 -8.97 0.74
CA SER A 47 -6.64 -9.25 1.18
C SER A 47 -6.71 -9.75 2.61
N ARG A 48 -5.78 -10.63 3.01
CA ARG A 48 -5.70 -11.15 4.38
C ARG A 48 -5.28 -10.07 5.37
N ILE A 49 -4.33 -9.20 5.01
CA ILE A 49 -3.84 -8.14 5.90
C ILE A 49 -4.90 -7.04 6.09
N ALA A 50 -5.54 -6.62 5.01
CA ALA A 50 -6.52 -5.54 5.03
C ALA A 50 -7.96 -6.01 5.28
N GLU A 51 -8.18 -7.31 5.50
CA GLU A 51 -9.48 -7.94 5.76
C GLU A 51 -10.57 -7.58 4.74
N VAL A 52 -10.21 -7.56 3.46
CA VAL A 52 -11.11 -7.21 2.36
C VAL A 52 -10.97 -8.14 1.16
N SER A 53 -11.99 -8.15 0.30
CA SER A 53 -11.97 -8.93 -0.93
C SER A 53 -10.81 -8.53 -1.86
N ARG A 54 -10.34 -9.46 -2.70
CA ARG A 54 -9.31 -9.19 -3.73
C ARG A 54 -9.73 -8.07 -4.67
N ARG A 55 -11.03 -7.99 -4.98
CA ARG A 55 -11.61 -6.91 -5.79
C ARG A 55 -11.40 -5.56 -5.11
N THR A 56 -11.67 -5.45 -3.81
CA THR A 56 -11.42 -4.22 -3.03
C THR A 56 -9.94 -3.85 -3.05
N VAL A 57 -9.04 -4.81 -2.85
CA VAL A 57 -7.59 -4.57 -2.94
C VAL A 57 -7.21 -3.97 -4.28
N GLN A 58 -7.66 -4.55 -5.41
CA GLN A 58 -7.38 -4.01 -6.75
C GLN A 58 -7.90 -2.58 -6.92
N TYR A 59 -9.10 -2.27 -6.42
CA TYR A 59 -9.63 -0.90 -6.46
C TYR A 59 -8.77 0.07 -5.65
N LYS A 60 -8.31 -0.33 -4.46
CA LYS A 60 -7.47 0.53 -3.61
C LYS A 60 -6.06 0.69 -4.16
N LEU A 61 -5.47 -0.33 -4.79
CA LEU A 61 -4.20 -0.20 -5.49
C LEU A 61 -4.28 0.84 -6.62
N ARG A 62 -5.33 0.77 -7.45
CA ARG A 62 -5.57 1.79 -8.50
C ARG A 62 -5.81 3.19 -7.91
N LEU A 63 -6.45 3.28 -6.75
CA LEU A 63 -6.63 4.56 -6.05
C LEU A 63 -5.28 5.12 -5.61
N LEU A 64 -4.45 4.31 -4.94
CA LEU A 64 -3.11 4.72 -4.48
C LEU A 64 -2.21 5.12 -5.66
N GLU A 65 -2.30 4.42 -6.78
CA GLU A 65 -1.59 4.75 -8.02
C GLU A 65 -2.06 6.09 -8.60
N ARG A 66 -3.37 6.33 -8.71
CA ARG A 66 -3.93 7.62 -9.15
C ARG A 66 -3.55 8.78 -8.24
N LEU A 67 -3.38 8.51 -6.95
CA LEU A 67 -2.94 9.50 -5.96
C LEU A 67 -1.42 9.70 -5.94
N GLY A 68 -0.66 8.92 -6.74
CA GLY A 68 0.80 8.98 -6.80
C GLY A 68 1.50 8.39 -5.57
N ALA A 69 0.79 7.67 -4.69
CA ALA A 69 1.38 7.04 -3.51
C ALA A 69 2.23 5.81 -3.86
N ILE A 70 1.91 5.14 -4.96
CA ILE A 70 2.60 3.96 -5.48
C ILE A 70 2.66 4.03 -7.01
N HIS A 71 3.56 3.25 -7.60
CA HIS A 71 3.62 3.01 -9.04
C HIS A 71 3.61 1.51 -9.31
N HIS A 72 3.05 1.10 -10.45
CA HIS A 72 3.17 -0.29 -10.89
C HIS A 72 4.66 -0.60 -11.13
N GLY A 73 5.15 -1.70 -10.56
CA GLY A 73 6.49 -2.19 -10.88
C GLY A 73 6.53 -2.76 -12.29
N ASP A 74 7.68 -2.62 -12.95
CA ASP A 74 8.01 -3.30 -14.20
C ASP A 74 8.27 -4.81 -14.00
#